data_AF-A0A1B7P810-F1
#
_entry.id   AF-A0A1B7P810-F1
#
_cell.length_a   1.000
_cell.length_b   1.000
_cell.length_c   1.000
_cell.angle_alpha   90.00
_cell.angle_beta   90.00
_cell.angle_gamma   90.00
#
_symmetry.space_group_name_H-M   'P 1'
#
loop_
_entity.id
_entity.type
_entity.pdbx_description
1 polymer ?
#
loop_
_entity_poly.entity_id
_entity_poly.type
_entity_poly.pdbx_seq_one_letter_code
_entity_poly.pdbx_strand_id
1 'polypeptide(L)'
;MALAADDSEASPVLNVINLLQRLKKFAEKDHPEKDFTRLAHENFQINSIFGCHYFIVSKPQGRTLQETFPNAMVPKILVKSLIAHLFYSVNWLLTTCGVTHTGNLPQNMLVHIEDDTILKYVEGQET
;
A
#
# COMPACT_ATOMS: atom_id res chain seq x y z
N MET A 1 17.70 19.76 36.84
CA MET A 1 17.85 20.52 35.58
C MET A 1 17.23 19.68 34.49
N ALA A 2 15.96 19.93 34.19
CA ALA A 2 15.23 19.22 33.15
C ALA A 2 15.73 19.77 31.81
N LEU A 3 16.40 18.93 31.03
CA LEU A 3 16.60 19.23 29.62
C LEU A 3 15.28 18.92 28.93
N ALA A 4 14.68 19.98 28.39
CA ALA A 4 13.45 19.93 27.63
C ALA A 4 13.55 18.87 26.53
N ALA A 5 12.47 18.12 26.36
CA ALA A 5 12.27 17.23 25.23
C ALA A 5 12.47 18.03 23.93
N ASP A 6 13.40 17.58 23.11
CA ASP A 6 13.68 18.14 21.80
C ASP A 6 12.56 17.70 20.85
N ASP A 7 11.70 18.63 20.45
CA ASP A 7 10.80 18.50 19.31
C ASP A 7 11.64 18.42 18.03
N SER A 8 11.90 17.22 17.51
CA SER A 8 12.63 17.05 16.24
C SER A 8 12.24 15.78 15.48
N GLU A 9 11.57 16.00 14.34
CA GLU A 9 11.15 15.07 13.29
C GLU A 9 10.30 13.85 13.67
N ALA A 10 9.01 13.92 13.36
CA ALA A 10 8.14 12.76 13.36
C ALA A 10 8.76 11.64 12.50
N SER A 11 9.11 10.51 13.14
CA SER A 11 9.74 9.36 12.48
C SER A 11 9.01 9.04 11.17
N PRO A 12 9.70 9.00 10.01
CA PRO A 12 9.07 8.71 8.73
C PRO A 12 8.27 7.40 8.75
N VAL A 13 8.76 6.41 9.50
CA VAL A 13 8.08 5.11 9.68
C VAL A 13 6.78 5.26 10.47
N LEU A 14 6.79 6.01 11.57
CA LEU A 14 5.58 6.28 12.36
C LEU A 14 4.56 7.09 11.55
N ASN A 15 5.00 8.03 10.71
CA ASN A 15 4.11 8.78 9.82
C ASN A 15 3.39 7.85 8.84
N VAL A 16 4.10 6.88 8.24
CA VAL A 16 3.51 5.88 7.35
C VAL A 16 2.54 4.98 8.12
N ILE A 17 2.90 4.50 9.31
CA ILE A 17 2.01 3.64 10.12
C ILE A 17 0.73 4.39 10.50
N ASN A 18 0.85 5.63 10.98
CA ASN A 18 -0.29 6.46 11.35
C ASN A 18 -1.19 6.74 10.13
N LEU A 19 -0.59 7.00 8.97
CA LEU A 19 -1.31 7.17 7.71
C LEU A 19 -2.08 5.89 7.33
N LEU A 20 -1.44 4.73 7.35
CA LEU A 20 -2.07 3.45 7.01
C LEU A 20 -3.21 3.09 7.97
N GLN A 21 -3.03 3.32 9.26
CA GLN A 21 -4.10 3.14 10.26
C GLN A 21 -5.27 4.10 10.02
N ARG A 22 -5.00 5.36 9.65
CA ARG A 22 -6.04 6.32 9.28
C ARG A 22 -6.80 5.88 8.03
N LEU A 23 -6.10 5.44 6.98
CA LEU A 23 -6.72 4.92 5.75
C LEU A 23 -7.62 3.71 6.04
N LYS A 24 -7.18 2.80 6.92
CA LYS A 24 -7.98 1.65 7.34
C LYS A 24 -9.33 2.07 7.96
N LYS A 25 -9.34 3.12 8.80
CA LYS A 25 -10.59 3.66 9.39
C LYS A 25 -11.54 4.23 8.34
N PHE A 26 -11.03 4.92 7.31
CA PHE A 26 -11.87 5.38 6.21
C PHE A 26 -12.45 4.22 5.40
N ALA A 27 -11.67 3.14 5.23
CA ALA A 27 -12.06 1.95 4.50
C ALA A 27 -13.06 1.04 5.23
N GLU A 28 -13.33 1.27 6.53
CA GLU A 28 -14.41 0.59 7.26
C GLU A 28 -15.79 0.96 6.71
N LYS A 29 -15.92 2.15 6.13
CA LYS A 29 -17.11 2.53 5.37
C LYS A 29 -17.06 1.87 4.00
N ASP A 30 -18.23 1.46 3.51
CA ASP A 30 -18.31 0.84 2.19
C ASP A 30 -18.19 1.92 1.10
N HIS A 31 -17.06 1.91 0.41
CA HIS A 31 -16.70 2.85 -0.64
C HIS A 31 -16.10 2.03 -1.78
N PRO A 32 -16.75 1.91 -2.94
CA PRO A 32 -16.26 1.09 -4.05
C PRO A 32 -14.88 1.53 -4.55
N GLU A 33 -14.50 2.79 -4.31
CA GLU A 33 -13.21 3.33 -4.73
C GLU A 33 -12.03 2.82 -3.87
N LYS A 34 -12.29 2.30 -2.66
CA LYS A 34 -11.24 1.80 -1.75
C LYS A 34 -10.55 0.55 -2.29
N ASP A 35 -11.24 -0.22 -3.14
CA ASP A 35 -10.74 -1.48 -3.70
C ASP A 35 -9.54 -1.26 -4.65
N PHE A 36 -9.32 -0.03 -5.09
CA PHE A 36 -8.18 0.37 -5.92
C PHE A 36 -7.00 0.92 -5.12
N THR A 37 -7.06 0.90 -3.78
CA THR A 37 -5.97 1.33 -2.89
C THR A 37 -5.49 0.16 -2.04
N ARG A 38 -4.17 -0.08 -2.00
CA ARG A 38 -3.59 -1.08 -1.09
C ARG A 38 -3.75 -0.60 0.35
N LEU A 39 -4.41 -1.40 1.18
CA LEU A 39 -4.56 -1.15 2.60
C LEU A 39 -3.66 -2.07 3.42
N ALA A 40 -3.16 -1.56 4.54
CA ALA A 40 -2.53 -2.40 5.55
C ALA A 40 -3.61 -3.21 6.27
N HIS A 41 -3.43 -4.53 6.29
CA HIS A 41 -4.26 -5.43 7.07
C HIS A 41 -3.96 -5.24 8.56
N GLU A 42 -2.67 -5.33 8.91
CA GLU A 42 -2.17 -5.21 10.28
C GLU A 42 -0.83 -4.48 10.29
N ASN A 43 -0.57 -3.78 11.40
CA ASN A 43 0.72 -3.15 11.67
C ASN A 43 1.12 -3.48 13.10
N PHE A 44 2.35 -3.93 13.33
CA PHE A 44 2.86 -4.24 14.66
C PHE A 44 4.35 -3.94 14.76
N GLN A 45 4.91 -4.00 15.96
CA GLN A 45 6.33 -3.79 16.21
C GLN A 45 6.93 -4.99 16.94
N ILE A 46 8.18 -5.33 16.61
CA ILE A 46 8.96 -6.34 17.31
C ILE A 46 10.24 -5.67 17.82
N ASN A 47 10.51 -5.85 19.11
CA ASN A 47 11.77 -5.46 19.72
C ASN A 47 12.74 -6.64 19.67
N SER A 48 13.94 -6.40 19.18
CA SER A 48 15.03 -7.39 19.12
C SER A 48 16.33 -6.81 19.68
N ILE A 49 17.37 -7.63 19.75
CA ILE A 49 18.73 -7.18 20.09
C ILE A 49 19.28 -6.15 19.10
N PHE A 50 18.69 -6.04 17.90
CA PHE A 50 19.07 -5.09 16.86
C PHE A 50 18.19 -3.82 16.84
N GLY A 51 17.24 -3.71 17.77
CA GLY A 51 16.36 -2.55 17.91
C GLY A 51 14.88 -2.87 17.67
N CYS A 52 14.10 -1.80 17.51
CA CYS A 52 12.66 -1.86 17.27
C CYS A 52 12.37 -1.85 15.77
N HIS A 53 11.68 -2.88 15.29
CA HIS A 53 11.30 -3.02 13.88
C HIS A 53 9.78 -2.96 13.75
N TYR A 54 9.30 -2.15 12.81
CA TYR A 54 7.89 -2.07 12.48
C TYR A 54 7.57 -2.94 11.26
N PHE A 55 6.46 -3.65 11.34
CA PHE A 55 5.97 -4.56 10.32
C PHE A 55 4.62 -4.08 9.81
N ILE A 56 4.46 -4.12 8.49
CA ILE A 56 3.23 -3.78 7.78
C ILE A 56 2.81 -5.02 7.00
N VAL A 57 1.68 -5.59 7.39
CA VAL A 57 1.07 -6.74 6.73
C VAL A 57 -0.01 -6.22 5.79
N SER A 58 -0.05 -6.71 4.56
CA SER A 58 -1.06 -6.32 3.56
C SER A 58 -1.41 -7.52 2.69
N LYS A 59 -2.55 -7.47 2.01
CA LYS A 59 -2.91 -8.50 1.03
C LYS A 59 -1.79 -8.61 -0.02
N PRO A 60 -1.37 -9.84 -0.39
CA PRO A 60 -0.42 -10.03 -1.47
C PRO A 60 -0.96 -9.48 -2.79
N GLN A 61 -0.07 -8.87 -3.57
CA GLN A 61 -0.35 -8.29 -4.87
C GLN A 61 0.76 -8.69 -5.84
N GLY A 62 0.43 -8.75 -7.12
CA GLY A 62 1.34 -9.14 -8.18
C GLY A 62 2.36 -8.06 -8.51
N ARG A 63 3.17 -8.36 -9.52
CA ARG A 63 4.21 -7.45 -10.02
C ARG A 63 3.63 -6.18 -10.62
N THR A 64 4.50 -5.19 -10.80
CA THR A 64 4.15 -3.95 -11.49
C THR A 64 3.80 -4.27 -12.95
N LEU A 65 2.86 -3.52 -13.51
CA LEU A 65 2.37 -3.81 -14.86
C LEU A 65 3.47 -3.68 -15.93
N GLN A 66 4.45 -2.80 -15.70
CA GLN A 66 5.59 -2.63 -16.61
C GLN A 66 6.45 -3.89 -16.71
N GLU A 67 6.58 -4.68 -15.64
CA GLU A 67 7.34 -5.93 -15.64
C GLU A 67 6.61 -7.07 -16.38
N THR A 68 5.33 -6.89 -16.68
CA THR A 68 4.49 -7.94 -17.28
C THR A 68 4.49 -7.89 -18.81
N PHE A 69 4.75 -6.73 -19.42
CA PHE A 69 4.70 -6.56 -20.87
C PHE A 69 6.09 -6.40 -21.50
N PRO A 70 6.32 -6.96 -22.70
CA PRO A 70 7.58 -6.78 -23.42
C PRO A 70 7.85 -5.29 -23.67
N ASN A 71 9.11 -4.88 -23.46
CA ASN A 71 9.56 -3.49 -23.55
C ASN A 71 8.82 -2.51 -22.60
N ALA A 72 8.20 -3.00 -21.53
CA ALA A 72 7.38 -2.21 -20.60
C ALA A 72 6.22 -1.43 -21.27
N MET A 73 5.73 -1.91 -22.42
CA MET A 73 4.66 -1.26 -23.17
C MET A 73 3.31 -1.93 -22.93
N VAL A 74 2.45 -1.23 -22.22
CA VAL A 74 1.09 -1.69 -21.92
C VAL A 74 0.17 -1.45 -23.13
N PRO A 75 -0.64 -2.44 -23.55
CA PRO A 75 -1.64 -2.26 -24.59
C PRO A 75 -2.59 -1.08 -24.33
N LYS A 76 -2.86 -0.26 -25.35
CA LYS A 76 -3.70 0.96 -25.24
C LYS A 76 -5.07 0.73 -24.59
N ILE A 77 -5.68 -0.44 -24.84
CA ILE A 77 -6.97 -0.79 -24.25
C ILE A 77 -6.89 -0.96 -22.73
N LEU A 78 -5.79 -1.54 -22.23
CA LEU A 78 -5.55 -1.72 -20.81
C LEU A 78 -5.20 -0.38 -20.15
N VAL A 79 -4.44 0.48 -20.83
CA VAL A 79 -4.08 1.82 -20.32
C VAL A 79 -5.32 2.62 -19.91
N LYS A 80 -6.39 2.59 -20.71
CA LYS A 80 -7.64 3.29 -20.36
C LYS A 80 -8.25 2.79 -19.05
N SER A 81 -8.32 1.47 -18.89
CA SER A 81 -8.86 0.83 -17.68
C SER A 81 -8.01 1.16 -16.45
N LEU A 82 -6.68 1.10 -16.59
CA LEU A 82 -5.74 1.38 -15.51
C LEU A 82 -5.78 2.83 -15.05
N ILE A 83 -5.87 3.77 -16.00
CA ILE A 83 -6.03 5.20 -15.68
C ILE A 83 -7.34 5.44 -14.93
N ALA A 84 -8.43 4.75 -15.30
CA ALA A 84 -9.70 4.87 -14.58
C ALA A 84 -9.57 4.35 -13.13
N HIS A 85 -8.98 3.17 -12.92
CA HIS A 85 -8.72 2.63 -11.57
C HIS A 85 -7.81 3.54 -10.75
N LEU A 86 -6.77 4.11 -11.37
CA LEU A 86 -5.90 5.08 -10.72
C LEU A 86 -6.67 6.32 -10.27
N PHE A 87 -7.54 6.85 -11.12
CA PHE A 87 -8.37 8.01 -10.76
C PHE A 87 -9.35 7.71 -9.64
N TYR A 88 -9.95 6.52 -9.58
CA TYR A 88 -10.77 6.12 -8.43
C TYR A 88 -9.96 6.11 -7.13
N SER A 89 -8.78 5.49 -7.15
CA SER A 89 -7.86 5.43 -6.00
C SER A 89 -7.43 6.83 -5.54
N VAL A 90 -6.98 7.68 -6.48
CA VAL A 90 -6.55 9.05 -6.19
C VAL A 90 -7.71 9.92 -5.70
N ASN A 91 -8.89 9.78 -6.29
CA ASN A 91 -10.09 10.50 -5.87
C ASN A 91 -10.47 10.12 -4.43
N TRP A 92 -10.46 8.82 -4.10
CA TRP A 92 -10.75 8.36 -2.75
C TRP A 92 -9.73 8.90 -1.74
N LEU A 93 -8.43 8.78 -2.04
CA LEU A 93 -7.36 9.31 -1.20
C LEU A 93 -7.53 10.82 -0.95
N LEU A 94 -7.78 11.61 -2.00
CA LEU A 94 -7.87 13.05 -1.89
C LEU A 94 -9.17 13.51 -1.22
N THR A 95 -10.32 13.06 -1.74
CA THR A 95 -11.63 13.59 -1.36
C THR A 95 -12.17 12.98 -0.07
N THR A 96 -11.90 11.69 0.16
CA THR A 96 -12.43 10.96 1.33
C THR A 96 -11.42 10.96 2.46
N CYS A 97 -10.16 10.62 2.16
CA CYS A 97 -9.14 10.47 3.19
C CYS A 97 -8.39 11.76 3.51
N GLY A 98 -8.42 12.76 2.62
CA GLY A 98 -7.64 13.99 2.75
C GLY A 98 -6.13 13.75 2.63
N VAL A 99 -5.74 12.84 1.74
CA VAL A 99 -4.36 12.37 1.53
C VAL A 99 -3.96 12.60 0.07
N THR A 100 -2.78 13.20 -0.13
CA THR A 100 -2.19 13.35 -1.46
C THR A 100 -1.05 12.34 -1.62
N HIS A 101 -1.20 11.41 -2.56
CA HIS A 101 -0.11 10.49 -2.92
C HIS A 101 0.86 11.20 -3.87
N THR A 102 2.05 11.55 -3.37
CA THR A 102 3.06 12.32 -4.12
C THR A 102 3.93 11.47 -5.05
N GLY A 103 3.78 10.14 -5.01
CA GLY A 103 4.61 9.18 -5.76
C GLY A 103 3.82 8.39 -6.81
N ASN A 104 3.02 9.03 -7.66
CA ASN A 104 2.25 8.33 -8.71
C ASN A 104 3.14 7.91 -9.88
N LEU A 105 3.92 6.85 -9.65
CA LEU A 105 4.80 6.23 -10.64
C LEU A 105 4.31 4.81 -10.96
N PRO A 106 4.58 4.28 -12.17
CA PRO A 106 4.17 2.93 -12.54
C PRO A 106 4.66 1.83 -11.58
N GLN A 107 5.82 2.03 -10.93
CA GLN A 107 6.38 1.09 -9.96
C GLN A 107 5.54 0.99 -8.68
N ASN A 108 4.72 2.00 -8.40
CA ASN A 108 3.83 2.04 -7.24
C ASN A 108 2.41 1.54 -7.58
N MET A 109 2.20 1.01 -8.79
CA MET A 109 0.94 0.41 -9.24
C MET A 109 1.10 -1.10 -9.30
N LEU A 110 0.42 -1.79 -8.38
CA LEU A 110 0.46 -3.25 -8.25
C LEU A 110 -0.79 -3.86 -8.89
N VAL A 111 -0.65 -5.07 -9.43
CA VAL A 111 -1.76 -5.81 -10.05
C VAL A 111 -2.39 -6.74 -9.01
N HIS A 112 -3.72 -6.85 -9.01
CA HIS A 112 -4.40 -7.81 -8.15
C HIS A 112 -4.11 -9.25 -8.63
N ILE A 113 -3.82 -10.15 -7.68
CA ILE A 113 -3.73 -11.59 -7.95
C ILE A 113 -5.16 -12.14 -7.89
N GLU A 114 -5.68 -12.61 -9.03
CA GLU A 114 -7.03 -13.17 -9.12
C GLU A 114 -7.10 -14.59 -8.55
N ASP A 115 -6.06 -15.40 -8.81
CA ASP A 115 -5.94 -16.77 -8.32
C ASP A 115 -4.95 -16.86 -7.16
N ASP A 116 -5.48 -16.79 -5.93
CA ASP A 116 -4.69 -16.90 -4.69
C ASP A 116 -4.23 -18.36 -4.40
N THR A 117 -4.60 -19.36 -5.21
CA THR A 117 -4.16 -20.76 -4.99
C THR A 117 -2.66 -20.92 -5.16
N ILE A 118 -2.03 -20.12 -6.02
CA ILE A 118 -0.58 -20.11 -6.19
C ILE A 118 0.15 -19.73 -4.89
N LEU A 119 -0.44 -18.82 -4.11
CA LEU A 119 0.12 -18.37 -2.85
C LEU A 119 0.06 -19.50 -1.81
N LYS A 120 -1.09 -20.18 -1.72
CA LYS A 120 -1.26 -21.35 -0.85
C LYS A 120 -0.33 -22.50 -1.19
N TYR A 121 -0.08 -22.71 -2.48
CA TYR A 121 0.89 -23.71 -2.93
C TYR A 121 2.30 -23.39 -2.42
N VAL A 122 2.74 -22.13 -2.56
CA VAL A 122 4.06 -21.68 -2.07
C VAL A 122 4.14 -21.79 -0.54
N GLU A 123 3.11 -21.32 0.19
CA GLU A 123 3.05 -21.44 1.65
C GLU A 123 3.21 -22.90 2.12
N GLY A 124 2.60 -23.86 1.42
CA GLY A 124 2.72 -25.29 1.73
C GLY A 124 4.09 -25.91 1.43
N GLN A 125 4.98 -25.23 0.70
CA GLN A 125 6.37 -25.67 0.47
C GLN A 125 7.35 -25.14 1.54
N GLU A 126 6.96 -24.11 2.30
CA GLU A 126 7.78 -23.50 3.36
C GLU A 126 7.59 -24.20 4.73
N THR A 127 6.75 -25.24 4.80
CA THR A 127 6.45 -26.02 6.02
C THR A 127 7.20 -27.36 6.02
#